data_AF-A0A4Q1RIA9-F1
#
_entry.id   AF-A0A4Q1RIA9-F1
#
_cell.length_a   1.000
_cell.length_b   1.000
_cell.length_c   1.000
_cell.angle_alpha   90.00
_cell.angle_beta   90.00
_cell.angle_gamma   90.00
#
_symmetry.space_group_name_H-M   'P 1'
#
loop_
_entity.id
_entity.type
_entity.pdbx_description
1 polymer ?
#
loop_
_entity_poly.entity_id
_entity_poly.type
_entity_poly.pdbx_seq_one_letter_code
_entity_poly.pdbx_strand_id
1 'polypeptide(L)'
;MEFEKLRKENADIVAWIRFDDPDEMGIDDPVLYSGDNETYLRKNLHGKIHIAASIFLEGLNQPDFSDYYNILIGYQPGEEYQKLIDHMVNNSSIQTGITPQSSDKILTLSTCTGQGYEKRFAIHAVCVDTQSADVK
;
A
#
# COMPACT_ATOMS: atom_id res chain seq x y z
N MET A 1 -5.38 12.30 -15.46
CA MET A 1 -6.49 11.77 -14.66
C MET A 1 -6.69 12.70 -13.47
N GLU A 2 -7.89 13.22 -13.24
CA GLU A 2 -8.11 14.29 -12.27
C GLU A 2 -8.62 13.69 -10.96
N PHE A 3 -7.69 13.36 -10.07
CA PHE A 3 -7.91 12.68 -8.78
C PHE A 3 -9.05 13.31 -7.96
N GLU A 4 -9.18 14.64 -7.99
CA GLU A 4 -10.27 15.39 -7.32
C GLU A 4 -11.67 15.07 -7.84
N LYS A 5 -11.83 14.67 -9.11
CA LYS A 5 -13.14 14.23 -9.63
C LYS A 5 -13.54 12.87 -9.08
N LEU A 6 -12.58 11.96 -8.91
CA LEU A 6 -12.81 10.63 -8.36
C LEU A 6 -13.14 10.70 -6.86
N ARG A 7 -12.47 11.59 -6.10
CA ARG A 7 -12.81 11.84 -4.69
C ARG A 7 -14.24 12.36 -4.48
N LYS A 8 -14.84 13.00 -5.48
CA LYS A 8 -16.26 13.39 -5.44
C LYS A 8 -17.20 12.20 -5.62
N GLU A 9 -16.75 11.13 -6.27
CA GLU A 9 -17.53 9.90 -6.45
C GLU A 9 -17.45 9.01 -5.22
N ASN A 10 -16.27 8.86 -4.62
CA ASN A 10 -16.08 8.22 -3.34
C ASN A 10 -14.99 8.95 -2.53
N ALA A 11 -15.39 9.51 -1.39
CA ALA A 11 -14.50 10.25 -0.49
C ALA A 11 -13.42 9.36 0.15
N ASP A 12 -13.61 8.04 0.15
CA ASP A 12 -12.67 7.06 0.68
C ASP A 12 -11.49 6.82 -0.28
N ILE A 13 -11.50 7.36 -1.51
CA ILE A 13 -10.35 7.30 -2.42
C ILE A 13 -9.26 8.24 -1.91
N VAL A 14 -8.14 7.68 -1.49
CA VAL A 14 -7.02 8.41 -0.84
C VAL A 14 -5.73 8.39 -1.65
N ALA A 15 -5.57 7.43 -2.57
CA ALA A 15 -4.44 7.41 -3.50
C ALA A 15 -4.77 6.64 -4.79
N TRP A 16 -3.76 6.49 -5.64
CA TRP A 16 -3.80 5.70 -6.86
C TRP A 16 -2.50 4.90 -6.98
N ILE A 17 -2.59 3.64 -7.37
CA ILE A 17 -1.43 2.78 -7.62
C ILE A 17 -1.44 2.32 -9.08
N ARG A 18 -0.29 2.41 -9.73
CA ARG A 18 -0.10 1.93 -11.10
C ARG A 18 1.31 1.40 -11.30
N PHE A 19 1.46 0.47 -12.25
CA PHE A 19 2.75 0.19 -12.87
C PHE A 19 2.84 0.94 -14.20
N ASP A 20 3.98 1.56 -14.48
CA ASP A 20 4.15 2.40 -15.67
C ASP A 20 4.41 1.59 -16.96
N ASP A 21 4.80 0.31 -16.83
CA ASP A 21 4.99 -0.56 -17.98
C ASP A 21 3.63 -1.16 -18.43
N PRO A 22 3.12 -0.78 -19.62
CA PRO A 22 1.81 -1.21 -20.10
C PRO A 22 1.74 -2.71 -20.45
N ASP A 23 2.89 -3.37 -20.65
CA ASP A 23 2.95 -4.78 -21.05
C ASP A 23 3.09 -5.73 -19.84
N GLU A 24 3.40 -5.22 -18.64
CA GLU A 24 3.81 -6.07 -17.51
C GLU A 24 2.75 -6.28 -16.42
N MET A 25 1.75 -5.41 -16.19
CA MET A 25 0.64 -5.70 -15.27
C MET A 25 -0.49 -4.68 -15.36
N GLY A 26 -1.74 -5.14 -15.37
CA GLY A 26 -2.94 -4.29 -15.43
C GLY A 26 -3.36 -3.65 -14.10
N ILE A 27 -2.42 -3.33 -13.21
CA ILE A 27 -2.74 -2.59 -11.97
C ILE A 27 -2.66 -1.10 -12.30
N ASP A 28 -3.83 -0.47 -12.29
CA ASP A 28 -4.06 0.97 -12.49
C ASP A 28 -5.35 1.33 -11.74
N ASP A 29 -5.29 1.27 -10.41
CA ASP A 29 -6.47 1.21 -9.55
C ASP A 29 -6.44 2.25 -8.41
N PRO A 30 -7.62 2.71 -7.95
CA PRO A 30 -7.71 3.56 -6.77
C PRO A 30 -7.39 2.79 -5.49
N VAL A 31 -6.79 3.49 -4.54
CA VAL A 31 -6.57 3.00 -3.17
C VAL A 31 -7.62 3.63 -2.25
N LEU A 32 -8.41 2.79 -1.60
CA LEU A 32 -9.48 3.21 -0.68
C LEU A 32 -9.05 3.15 0.79
N TYR A 33 -9.66 3.97 1.65
CA TYR A 33 -9.42 3.95 3.10
C TYR A 33 -10.72 4.11 3.87
N SER A 34 -11.00 3.17 4.78
CA SER A 34 -12.18 3.18 5.66
C SER A 34 -11.85 3.32 7.15
N GLY A 35 -10.57 3.36 7.52
CA GLY A 35 -10.14 3.27 8.93
C GLY A 35 -10.27 1.88 9.55
N ASP A 36 -10.56 0.86 8.73
CA ASP A 36 -10.63 -0.55 9.12
C ASP A 36 -10.04 -1.45 8.02
N ASN A 37 -9.89 -2.75 8.32
CA ASN A 37 -9.36 -3.74 7.36
C ASN A 37 -10.44 -4.68 6.80
N GLU A 38 -11.72 -4.35 6.96
CA GLU A 38 -12.84 -5.24 6.67
C GLU A 38 -13.76 -4.71 5.56
N THR A 39 -13.98 -3.40 5.52
CA THR A 39 -14.96 -2.75 4.66
C THR A 39 -14.68 -3.02 3.19
N TYR A 40 -13.44 -2.82 2.73
CA TYR A 40 -13.04 -2.99 1.33
C TYR A 40 -12.44 -4.37 1.01
N LEU A 41 -12.42 -5.28 1.99
CA LEU A 41 -11.96 -6.66 1.81
C LEU A 41 -12.82 -7.45 0.81
N ARG A 42 -14.09 -7.07 0.66
CA ARG A 42 -15.06 -7.74 -0.24
C ARG A 42 -15.94 -6.77 -1.02
N LYS A 43 -15.66 -5.48 -0.96
CA LYS A 43 -16.44 -4.44 -1.64
C LYS A 43 -15.58 -3.76 -2.70
N ASN A 44 -16.22 -3.38 -3.80
CA ASN A 44 -15.61 -2.48 -4.79
C ASN A 44 -15.71 -1.01 -4.32
N LEU A 45 -15.22 -0.08 -5.15
CA LEU A 45 -15.25 1.36 -4.88
C LEU A 45 -16.66 1.96 -4.74
N HIS A 46 -17.72 1.25 -5.15
CA HIS A 46 -19.12 1.67 -4.97
C HIS A 46 -19.77 1.03 -3.73
N GLY A 47 -19.00 0.34 -2.88
CA GLY A 47 -19.50 -0.33 -1.69
C GLY A 47 -20.28 -1.63 -1.98
N LYS A 48 -20.27 -2.12 -3.22
CA LYS A 48 -20.96 -3.36 -3.62
C LYS A 48 -20.05 -4.56 -3.45
N ILE A 49 -20.62 -5.69 -3.02
CA ILE A 49 -19.87 -6.94 -2.87
C ILE A 49 -19.28 -7.35 -4.22
N HIS A 50 -17.98 -7.62 -4.26
CA HIS A 50 -17.26 -7.98 -5.48
C HIS A 50 -16.10 -8.93 -5.18
N ILE A 51 -15.89 -9.92 -6.05
CA ILE A 51 -14.86 -10.97 -5.85
C ILE A 51 -13.43 -10.43 -5.94
N ALA A 52 -13.20 -9.43 -6.79
CA ALA A 52 -11.89 -8.77 -6.89
C ALA A 52 -11.61 -7.80 -5.73
N ALA A 53 -12.61 -7.53 -4.88
CA ALA A 53 -12.53 -6.55 -3.81
C ALA A 53 -12.05 -5.17 -4.31
N SER A 54 -11.35 -4.41 -3.45
CA SER A 54 -10.62 -3.19 -3.83
C SER A 54 -9.20 -3.23 -3.24
N ILE A 55 -8.30 -2.43 -3.79
CA ILE A 55 -7.04 -2.09 -3.12
C ILE A 55 -7.36 -1.08 -2.03
N PHE A 56 -6.98 -1.36 -0.79
CA PHE A 56 -7.25 -0.47 0.34
C PHE A 56 -6.04 -0.30 1.26
N LEU A 57 -5.96 0.87 1.87
CA LEU A 57 -4.98 1.26 2.87
C LEU A 57 -5.37 0.66 4.23
N GLU A 58 -4.37 0.20 4.99
CA GLU A 58 -4.61 -0.39 6.31
C GLU A 58 -5.19 0.65 7.29
N GLY A 59 -6.12 0.21 8.14
CA GLY A 59 -6.94 1.10 8.96
C GLY A 59 -6.21 1.90 10.05
N LEU A 60 -4.97 1.55 10.41
CA LEU A 60 -4.19 2.31 11.39
C LEU A 60 -3.32 3.39 10.74
N ASN A 61 -3.29 3.43 9.40
CA ASN A 61 -2.49 4.38 8.65
C ASN A 61 -3.16 5.73 8.45
N GLN A 62 -2.33 6.76 8.28
CA GLN A 62 -2.79 8.09 7.96
C GLN A 62 -3.12 8.17 6.47
N PRO A 63 -4.34 8.58 6.07
CA PRO A 63 -4.75 8.62 4.67
C PRO A 63 -4.00 9.67 3.83
N ASP A 64 -3.19 10.52 4.47
CA ASP A 64 -2.31 11.49 3.82
C ASP A 64 -0.87 10.97 3.61
N PHE A 65 -0.60 9.70 3.95
CA PHE A 65 0.71 9.05 3.81
C PHE A 65 1.84 9.78 4.56
N SER A 66 1.49 10.52 5.62
CA SER A 66 2.44 11.20 6.51
C SER A 66 3.11 10.24 7.50
N ASP A 67 2.59 9.03 7.65
CA ASP A 67 3.19 8.00 8.49
C ASP A 67 4.50 7.44 7.89
N TYR A 68 5.31 6.87 8.77
CA TYR A 68 6.57 6.26 8.36
C TYR A 68 6.38 4.81 7.91
N TYR A 69 5.36 4.07 8.38
CA TYR A 69 5.10 2.69 7.98
C TYR A 69 3.63 2.24 8.03
N ASN A 70 3.23 1.51 6.98
CA ASN A 70 1.95 0.83 6.85
C ASN A 70 2.10 -0.66 7.18
N ILE A 71 1.34 -1.11 8.19
CA ILE A 71 1.22 -2.46 8.77
C ILE A 71 2.25 -2.86 9.85
N LEU A 72 1.76 -2.84 11.10
CA LEU A 72 2.18 -3.50 12.36
C LEU A 72 3.38 -2.92 13.18
N ILE A 73 2.99 -2.23 14.27
CA ILE A 73 3.76 -1.75 15.44
C ILE A 73 4.64 -0.52 15.17
N GLY A 74 4.43 0.53 15.98
CA GLY A 74 5.03 1.85 15.84
C GLY A 74 6.55 1.88 15.98
N TYR A 75 7.25 1.59 14.89
CA TYR A 75 8.68 1.81 14.76
C TYR A 75 8.94 3.18 14.13
N GLN A 76 9.63 4.06 14.87
CA GLN A 76 10.24 5.27 14.31
C GLN A 76 11.57 4.91 13.62
N PRO A 77 12.08 5.75 12.70
CA PRO A 77 13.44 5.61 12.17
C PRO A 77 14.45 5.34 13.30
N GLY A 78 15.26 4.30 13.15
CA GLY A 78 16.17 3.84 14.20
C GLY A 78 16.51 2.35 14.11
N GLU A 79 17.22 1.86 15.12
CA GLU A 79 17.82 0.53 15.12
C GLU A 79 16.78 -0.60 15.07
N GLU A 80 15.68 -0.48 15.82
CA GLU A 80 14.63 -1.51 15.82
C GLU A 80 13.94 -1.60 14.46
N TYR A 81 13.72 -0.45 13.82
CA TYR A 81 13.14 -0.40 12.50
C TYR A 81 14.10 -0.96 11.44
N GLN A 82 15.40 -0.67 11.54
CA GLN A 82 16.42 -1.28 10.68
C GLN A 82 16.44 -2.80 10.81
N LYS A 83 16.32 -3.36 12.02
CA LYS A 83 16.25 -4.81 12.22
C LYS A 83 15.06 -5.44 11.51
N LEU A 84 13.92 -4.74 11.47
CA LEU A 84 12.75 -5.17 10.72
C LEU A 84 13.01 -5.16 9.21
N ILE A 85 13.60 -4.07 8.68
CA ILE A 85 14.01 -3.99 7.26
C ILE A 85 14.96 -5.14 6.93
N ASP A 86 16.00 -5.35 7.73
CA ASP A 86 16.99 -6.40 7.51
C ASP A 86 16.32 -7.78 7.52
N HIS A 87 15.34 -8.00 8.40
CA HIS A 87 14.53 -9.21 8.42
C HIS A 87 13.70 -9.36 7.14
N MET A 88 13.08 -8.30 6.62
CA MET A 88 12.32 -8.33 5.36
C MET A 88 13.23 -8.68 4.18
N VAL A 89 14.40 -8.06 4.09
CA VAL A 89 15.38 -8.33 3.01
C VAL A 89 15.88 -9.77 3.10
N ASN A 90 16.27 -10.24 4.29
CA ASN A 90 16.81 -11.59 4.47
C ASN A 90 15.79 -12.71 4.21
N ASN A 91 14.50 -12.43 4.37
CA ASN A 91 13.42 -13.39 4.08
C ASN A 91 12.81 -13.21 2.68
N SER A 92 13.30 -12.26 1.89
CA SER A 92 12.81 -12.07 0.53
C SER A 92 13.12 -13.29 -0.33
N SER A 93 12.14 -13.78 -1.07
CA SER A 93 12.36 -14.84 -2.06
C SER A 93 13.15 -14.35 -3.29
N ILE A 94 13.24 -13.02 -3.48
CA ILE A 94 13.96 -12.39 -4.59
C ILE A 94 15.01 -11.44 -4.01
N GLN A 95 16.28 -11.70 -4.32
CA GLN A 95 17.37 -10.82 -3.92
C GLN A 95 17.58 -9.73 -4.96
N THR A 96 17.06 -8.53 -4.68
CA THR A 96 17.14 -7.39 -5.60
C THR A 96 18.48 -6.65 -5.55
N GLY A 97 19.26 -6.85 -4.48
CA GLY A 97 20.49 -6.09 -4.20
C GLY A 97 20.25 -4.71 -3.60
N ILE A 98 19.00 -4.31 -3.37
CA ILE A 98 18.64 -3.05 -2.70
C ILE A 98 18.90 -3.22 -1.19
N THR A 99 19.47 -2.18 -0.57
CA THR A 99 19.78 -2.15 0.88
C THR A 99 19.07 -0.98 1.55
N PRO A 100 17.76 -1.12 1.87
CA PRO A 100 16.99 -0.03 2.47
C PRO A 100 17.51 0.33 3.87
N GLN A 101 17.39 1.60 4.20
CA GLN A 101 17.77 2.16 5.49
C GLN A 101 16.53 2.57 6.28
N SER A 102 16.65 2.65 7.60
CA SER A 102 15.56 3.07 8.50
C SER A 102 15.05 4.51 8.27
N SER A 103 15.76 5.31 7.49
CA SER A 103 15.32 6.63 7.01
C SER A 103 14.43 6.56 5.76
N ASP A 104 14.43 5.42 5.06
CA ASP A 104 13.69 5.25 3.82
C ASP A 104 12.20 5.04 4.11
N LYS A 105 11.35 5.59 3.23
CA LYS A 105 9.94 5.23 3.22
C LYS A 105 9.77 3.93 2.43
N ILE A 106 9.04 2.99 3.00
CA ILE A 106 8.78 1.70 2.34
C ILE A 106 7.27 1.47 2.28
N LEU A 107 6.83 1.03 1.11
CA LEU A 107 5.46 0.59 0.84
C LEU A 107 5.41 -0.93 0.94
N THR A 108 4.44 -1.44 1.70
CA THR A 108 4.16 -2.88 1.75
C THR A 108 2.82 -3.16 1.07
N LEU A 109 2.84 -3.99 0.03
CA LEU A 109 1.64 -4.52 -0.61
C LEU A 109 1.45 -5.95 -0.13
N SER A 110 0.29 -6.27 0.45
CA SER A 110 -0.01 -7.63 0.88
C SER A 110 -1.33 -8.10 0.30
N THR A 111 -1.36 -9.32 -0.22
CA THR A 111 -2.61 -9.96 -0.61
C THR A 111 -3.49 -10.13 0.62
N CYS A 112 -4.79 -9.90 0.45
CA CYS A 112 -5.76 -10.26 1.47
C CYS A 112 -6.04 -11.76 1.48
N THR A 113 -6.23 -12.35 2.66
CA THR A 113 -6.71 -13.73 2.77
C THR A 113 -8.21 -13.75 3.04
N GLY A 114 -8.95 -14.55 2.27
CA GLY A 114 -10.35 -14.88 2.54
C GLY A 114 -10.49 -16.34 2.96
N GLN A 115 -11.47 -16.66 3.82
CA GLN A 115 -12.01 -18.01 4.03
C GLN A 115 -10.94 -19.11 4.28
N GLY A 116 -10.11 -18.97 5.32
CA GLY A 116 -9.28 -20.07 5.82
C GLY A 116 -7.90 -20.25 5.17
N TYR A 117 -7.48 -19.33 4.30
CA TYR A 117 -6.08 -19.26 3.88
C TYR A 117 -5.27 -18.43 4.88
N GLU A 118 -4.18 -18.99 5.41
CA GLU A 118 -3.33 -18.31 6.41
C GLU A 118 -2.12 -17.61 5.79
N LYS A 119 -1.81 -17.88 4.52
CA LYS A 119 -0.63 -17.35 3.84
C LYS A 119 -0.97 -16.12 3.01
N ARG A 120 -0.17 -15.07 3.18
CA ARG A 120 -0.22 -13.83 2.39
C ARG A 120 1.04 -13.74 1.53
N PHE A 121 0.90 -13.25 0.32
CA PHE A 121 2.03 -12.76 -0.45
C PHE A 121 2.24 -11.29 -0.10
N ALA A 122 3.49 -10.91 0.17
CA ALA A 122 3.87 -9.55 0.50
C ALA A 122 4.99 -9.07 -0.43
N ILE A 123 4.87 -7.85 -0.91
CA ILE A 123 5.89 -7.10 -1.64
C ILE A 123 6.26 -5.89 -0.77
N HIS A 124 7.56 -5.66 -0.58
CA HIS A 124 8.08 -4.47 0.06
C HIS A 124 8.85 -3.66 -0.97
N ALA A 125 8.54 -2.37 -1.10
CA ALA A 125 9.13 -1.47 -2.08
C ALA A 125 9.65 -0.20 -1.40
N VAL A 126 10.82 0.28 -1.81
CA VAL A 126 11.42 1.52 -1.29
C VAL A 126 11.03 2.71 -2.16
N CYS A 127 10.63 3.81 -1.55
CA CYS A 127 10.42 5.07 -2.25
C CYS A 127 11.76 5.68 -2.66
N VAL A 128 11.97 5.85 -3.97
CA VAL A 128 13.24 6.39 -4.53
C VAL A 128 13.17 7.86 -4.90
N ASP A 129 11.95 8.39 -5.10
CA ASP A 129 11.71 9.80 -5.42
C ASP A 129 10.29 10.19 -4.97
N THR A 130 10.11 11.47 -4.65
CA THR A 130 8.81 12.07 -4.34
C THR A 130 8.62 13.31 -5.19
N GLN A 131 7.56 13.32 -5.99
CA GLN A 131 7.18 14.49 -6.77
C GLN A 131 5.97 15.15 -6.14
N SER A 132 6.09 16.45 -5.86
CA SER A 132 4.91 17.25 -5.57
C SER A 132 4.11 17.38 -6.86
N ALA A 133 2.86 16.92 -6.85
CA ALA A 133 1.94 17.28 -7.92
C ALA A 133 1.72 18.79 -7.84
N ASP A 134 2.14 19.54 -8.87
CA ASP A 134 1.69 20.92 -9.05
C ASP A 134 0.17 20.87 -9.24
N VAL A 135 -0.57 21.09 -8.16
CA VAL A 135 -2.02 21.29 -8.21
C VAL A 135 -2.24 22.64 -8.87
N LYS A 136 -2.36 22.64 -10.19
CA LYS A 136 -2.87 23.78 -10.97
C LYS A 136 -4.39 23.76 -11.02
#